data_AF-A0A6P0SJL1-F1
#
_entry.id   AF-A0A6P0SJL1-F1
#
_cell.length_a   1.000
_cell.length_b   1.000
_cell.length_c   1.000
_cell.angle_alpha   90.00
_cell.angle_beta   90.00
_cell.angle_gamma   90.00
#
_symmetry.space_group_name_H-M   'P 1'
#
loop_
_entity.id
_entity.type
_entity.pdbx_description
1 polymer ?
#
loop_
_entity_poly.entity_id
_entity_poly.type
_entity_poly.pdbx_seq_one_letter_code
_entity_poly.pdbx_strand_id
1 'polypeptide(L)'
;MGLGDRYFELIDDIVKTTLKGKIRSKSQVYQILVKGVTVGTGEIFERCLDQRFDMTQAEVDNPKSELKQAKAIRKLRALNTIRGEWEQWQEENRVSETITSAIQSITTAEPADRFTALLRVIDPNQQPPLTLQQLASLAKPLKQQAQQASESDTATDLGQLAAGITAGLASWQRLEDYLVSWIYDQSRGSLGFEGTPEQRGPWGLWAKKVDSPLPQSLFQTLALNQSFHEWADTQPSLELEAWVELAVILQCLQRGLVNWFDKMVYDSKMGAKLSISTFIVFAVIWSRLANVLNQTAISSNGNAIANGCFQVCLQILRTFAQRDYFPLYGGVFANFSGNYLQDALNYLDEPLRQ
;
A
#
# COMPACT_ATOMS: atom_id res chain seq x y z
N MET A 1 -40.55 9.79 13.77
CA MET A 1 -40.32 8.82 12.67
C MET A 1 -38.95 8.22 12.88
N GLY A 2 -38.83 6.89 12.94
CA GLY A 2 -37.54 6.25 13.21
C GLY A 2 -36.56 6.40 12.05
N LEU A 3 -35.26 6.32 12.32
CA LEU A 3 -34.21 6.31 11.27
C LEU A 3 -34.45 5.19 10.25
N GLY A 4 -34.89 4.01 10.70
CA GLY A 4 -35.23 2.89 9.81
C GLY A 4 -36.41 3.18 8.88
N ASP A 5 -37.46 3.83 9.37
CA ASP A 5 -38.62 4.22 8.54
C ASP A 5 -38.20 5.17 7.42
N ARG A 6 -37.32 6.13 7.75
CA ARG A 6 -36.78 7.10 6.80
C ARG A 6 -35.94 6.42 5.71
N TYR A 7 -35.20 5.38 6.05
CA TYR A 7 -34.44 4.59 5.06
C TYR A 7 -35.32 3.68 4.22
N PHE A 8 -36.39 3.10 4.78
CA PHE A 8 -37.39 2.41 3.97
C PHE A 8 -38.06 3.33 2.96
N GLU A 9 -38.43 4.54 3.35
CA GLU A 9 -39.00 5.53 2.43
C GLU A 9 -38.02 5.94 1.33
N LEU A 10 -36.75 6.16 1.69
CA LEU A 10 -35.70 6.48 0.72
C LEU A 10 -35.54 5.35 -0.31
N ILE A 11 -35.43 4.11 0.14
CA ILE A 11 -35.30 2.93 -0.73
C ILE A 11 -36.53 2.79 -1.64
N ASP A 12 -37.72 2.89 -1.07
CA ASP A 12 -38.98 2.77 -1.81
C ASP A 12 -39.15 3.90 -2.84
N ASP A 13 -38.72 5.12 -2.54
CA ASP A 13 -38.76 6.25 -3.47
C ASP A 13 -37.78 6.06 -4.64
N ILE A 14 -36.55 5.60 -4.37
CA ILE A 14 -35.58 5.28 -5.43
C ILE A 14 -36.12 4.16 -6.32
N VAL A 15 -36.67 3.08 -5.74
CA VAL A 15 -37.26 1.97 -6.50
C VAL A 15 -38.44 2.46 -7.35
N LYS A 16 -39.36 3.25 -6.77
CA LYS A 16 -40.53 3.80 -7.47
C LYS A 16 -40.12 4.72 -8.62
N THR A 17 -39.09 5.54 -8.42
CA THR A 17 -38.58 6.48 -9.41
C THR A 17 -37.83 5.76 -10.54
N THR A 18 -37.13 4.67 -10.21
CA THR A 18 -36.49 3.77 -11.18
C THR A 18 -37.53 3.07 -12.05
N LEU A 19 -38.59 2.52 -11.43
CA LEU A 19 -39.68 1.85 -12.15
C LEU A 19 -40.48 2.79 -13.07
N LYS A 20 -40.53 4.09 -12.74
CA LYS A 20 -41.12 5.14 -13.58
C LYS A 20 -40.21 5.59 -14.72
N GLY A 21 -38.99 5.06 -14.83
CA GLY A 21 -38.00 5.47 -15.83
C GLY A 21 -37.44 6.88 -15.63
N LYS A 22 -37.58 7.45 -14.42
CA LYS A 22 -37.15 8.82 -14.11
C LYS A 22 -35.68 8.91 -13.68
N ILE A 23 -35.08 7.79 -13.31
CA ILE A 23 -33.64 7.68 -13.05
C ILE A 23 -32.94 7.39 -14.37
N ARG A 24 -32.07 8.32 -14.78
CA ARG A 24 -31.39 8.28 -16.09
C ARG A 24 -30.05 7.54 -16.04
N SER A 25 -29.44 7.43 -14.85
CA SER A 25 -28.14 6.81 -14.65
C SER A 25 -27.98 6.27 -13.22
N LYS A 26 -27.04 5.34 -13.05
CA LYS A 26 -26.63 4.85 -11.73
C LYS A 26 -26.08 5.96 -10.83
N SER A 27 -25.33 6.91 -11.40
CA SER A 27 -24.80 8.08 -10.68
C SER A 27 -25.88 8.97 -10.04
N GLN A 28 -27.10 8.98 -10.57
CA GLN A 28 -28.22 9.69 -9.95
C GLN A 28 -28.71 8.98 -8.68
N VAL A 29 -28.65 7.64 -8.64
CA VAL A 29 -28.94 6.84 -7.45
C VAL A 29 -27.90 7.13 -6.37
N TYR A 30 -26.61 7.11 -6.73
CA TYR A 30 -25.52 7.48 -5.83
C TYR A 30 -25.74 8.85 -5.18
N GLN A 31 -26.06 9.89 -5.95
CA GLN A 31 -26.30 11.24 -5.40
C GLN A 31 -27.49 11.31 -4.43
N ILE A 32 -28.54 10.51 -4.66
CA ILE A 32 -29.69 10.42 -3.76
C ILE A 32 -29.28 9.72 -2.46
N LEU A 33 -28.47 8.66 -2.55
CA LEU A 33 -27.94 7.93 -1.38
C LEU A 33 -27.04 8.82 -0.51
N VAL A 34 -26.09 9.53 -1.11
CA VAL A 34 -25.19 10.47 -0.40
C VAL A 34 -25.97 11.53 0.39
N LYS A 35 -27.06 12.06 -0.17
CA LYS A 35 -27.89 13.08 0.47
C LYS A 35 -28.90 12.50 1.46
N GLY A 36 -29.32 11.26 1.24
CA GLY A 36 -30.40 10.62 1.97
C GLY A 36 -29.95 9.84 3.20
N VAL A 37 -28.71 9.34 3.21
CA VAL A 37 -28.16 8.54 4.31
C VAL A 37 -27.28 9.40 5.22
N THR A 38 -27.47 9.26 6.52
CA THR A 38 -26.72 10.01 7.52
C THR A 38 -25.39 9.30 7.81
N VAL A 39 -24.28 10.06 7.85
CA VAL A 39 -22.94 9.55 8.18
C VAL A 39 -22.97 8.81 9.53
N GLY A 40 -22.33 7.64 9.60
CA GLY A 40 -22.32 6.80 10.81
C GLY A 40 -23.58 5.96 11.06
N THR A 41 -24.55 5.95 10.16
CA THR A 41 -25.78 5.12 10.28
C THR A 41 -25.95 4.10 9.15
N GLY A 42 -24.86 3.77 8.45
CA GLY A 42 -24.85 2.89 7.28
C GLY A 42 -25.38 1.48 7.56
N GLU A 43 -25.05 0.90 8.72
CA GLU A 43 -25.53 -0.43 9.12
C GLU A 43 -27.07 -0.50 9.21
N ILE A 44 -27.71 0.59 9.62
CA ILE A 44 -29.17 0.66 9.72
C ILE A 44 -29.77 0.71 8.31
N PHE A 45 -29.14 1.45 7.39
CA PHE A 45 -29.55 1.50 5.98
C PHE A 45 -29.41 0.14 5.31
N GLU A 46 -28.29 -0.57 5.52
CA GLU A 46 -28.07 -1.93 4.98
C GLU A 46 -29.11 -2.91 5.45
N ARG A 47 -29.38 -2.94 6.76
CA ARG A 47 -30.41 -3.82 7.30
C ARG A 47 -31.79 -3.54 6.67
N CYS A 48 -32.12 -2.27 6.42
CA CYS A 48 -33.35 -1.90 5.72
C CYS A 48 -33.33 -2.34 4.25
N LEU A 49 -32.19 -2.22 3.57
CA LEU A 49 -32.01 -2.64 2.18
C LEU A 49 -32.13 -4.16 2.01
N ASP A 50 -31.46 -4.93 2.87
CA ASP A 50 -31.52 -6.39 2.90
C ASP A 50 -32.93 -6.88 3.18
N GLN A 51 -33.62 -6.28 4.15
CA GLN A 51 -35.01 -6.63 4.43
C GLN A 51 -35.93 -6.40 3.21
N ARG A 52 -35.72 -5.32 2.44
CA ARG A 52 -36.48 -5.08 1.20
C ARG A 52 -36.06 -6.01 0.06
N PHE A 53 -34.80 -6.42 0.04
CA PHE A 53 -34.29 -7.41 -0.88
C PHE A 53 -34.96 -8.76 -0.65
N ASP A 54 -34.95 -9.26 0.58
CA ASP A 54 -35.54 -10.54 0.97
C ASP A 54 -37.05 -10.58 0.70
N MET A 55 -37.77 -9.52 1.06
CA MET A 55 -39.20 -9.40 0.76
C MET A 55 -39.47 -9.44 -0.75
N THR A 56 -38.65 -8.78 -1.56
CA THR A 56 -38.82 -8.73 -3.02
C THR A 56 -38.41 -10.04 -3.68
N GLN A 57 -37.37 -10.71 -3.16
CA GLN A 57 -36.92 -12.02 -3.62
C GLN A 57 -38.00 -13.07 -3.37
N ALA A 58 -38.63 -13.07 -2.19
CA ALA A 58 -39.79 -13.93 -1.92
C ALA A 58 -40.99 -13.68 -2.85
N GLU A 59 -41.23 -12.43 -3.29
CA GLU A 59 -42.24 -12.10 -4.31
C GLU A 59 -41.90 -12.65 -5.71
N VAL A 60 -40.61 -12.79 -6.03
CA VAL A 60 -40.11 -13.37 -7.29
C VAL A 60 -40.22 -14.89 -7.27
N ASP A 61 -39.84 -15.51 -6.15
CA ASP A 61 -39.76 -16.97 -6.00
C ASP A 61 -41.15 -17.61 -5.80
N ASN A 62 -42.11 -16.88 -5.22
CA ASN A 62 -43.50 -17.32 -5.05
C ASN A 62 -44.50 -16.40 -5.78
N PRO A 63 -44.51 -16.40 -7.13
CA PRO A 63 -45.30 -15.45 -7.90
C PRO A 63 -46.80 -15.79 -7.85
N LYS A 64 -47.62 -14.83 -7.42
CA LYS A 64 -49.10 -14.94 -7.47
C LYS A 64 -49.67 -14.78 -8.89
N SER A 65 -48.88 -14.29 -9.84
CA SER A 65 -49.23 -14.03 -11.26
C SER A 65 -47.97 -13.59 -12.03
N GLU A 66 -47.87 -13.94 -13.32
CA GLU A 66 -46.77 -13.51 -14.20
C GLU A 66 -46.55 -11.99 -14.23
N LEU A 67 -47.63 -11.22 -14.20
CA LEU A 67 -47.56 -9.75 -14.22
C LEU A 67 -46.97 -9.20 -12.90
N LYS A 68 -47.28 -9.85 -11.78
CA LYS A 68 -46.69 -9.51 -10.47
C LYS A 68 -45.23 -9.95 -10.40
N GLN A 69 -44.89 -11.09 -10.98
CA GLN A 69 -43.52 -11.58 -11.09
C GLN A 69 -42.63 -10.62 -11.90
N ALA A 70 -43.11 -10.17 -13.07
CA ALA A 70 -42.37 -9.21 -13.91
C ALA A 70 -42.12 -7.88 -13.19
N LYS A 71 -43.09 -7.41 -12.40
CA LYS A 71 -42.92 -6.20 -11.56
C LYS A 71 -41.93 -6.44 -10.42
N ALA A 72 -41.97 -7.60 -9.76
CA ALA A 72 -41.04 -7.97 -8.70
C ALA A 72 -39.60 -8.08 -9.21
N ILE A 73 -39.38 -8.68 -10.39
CA ILE A 73 -38.06 -8.74 -11.06
C ILE A 73 -37.52 -7.33 -11.35
N ARG A 74 -38.37 -6.40 -11.79
CA ARG A 74 -37.95 -5.00 -12.02
C ARG A 74 -37.61 -4.27 -10.72
N LYS A 75 -38.35 -4.52 -9.63
CA LYS A 75 -37.99 -4.01 -8.30
C LYS A 75 -36.64 -4.57 -7.85
N LEU A 76 -36.41 -5.88 -8.01
CA LEU A 76 -35.17 -6.55 -7.65
C LEU A 76 -33.97 -5.94 -8.38
N ARG A 77 -34.09 -5.63 -9.68
CA ARG A 77 -33.05 -4.92 -10.45
C ARG A 77 -32.77 -3.51 -9.91
N ALA A 78 -33.81 -2.78 -9.50
CA ALA A 78 -33.63 -1.47 -8.88
C ALA A 78 -32.92 -1.57 -7.52
N LEU A 79 -33.29 -2.55 -6.68
CA LEU A 79 -32.62 -2.82 -5.41
C LEU A 79 -31.16 -3.25 -5.59
N ASN A 80 -30.86 -4.10 -6.59
CA ASN A 80 -29.48 -4.46 -6.95
C ASN A 80 -28.65 -3.23 -7.36
N THR A 81 -29.27 -2.26 -8.04
CA THR A 81 -28.60 -1.01 -8.41
C THR A 81 -28.32 -0.16 -7.17
N ILE A 82 -29.28 -0.04 -6.25
CA ILE A 82 -29.07 0.65 -4.97
C ILE A 82 -27.94 0.00 -4.18
N ARG A 83 -27.90 -1.33 -4.10
CA ARG A 83 -26.85 -2.07 -3.40
C ARG A 83 -25.46 -1.80 -3.99
N GLY A 84 -25.29 -1.89 -5.31
CA GLY A 84 -23.99 -1.63 -5.94
C GLY A 84 -23.51 -0.19 -5.76
N GLU A 85 -24.39 0.80 -5.85
CA GLU A 85 -24.00 2.21 -5.62
C GLU A 85 -23.74 2.49 -4.13
N TRP A 86 -24.43 1.79 -3.22
CA TRP A 86 -24.19 1.86 -1.78
C TRP A 86 -22.84 1.24 -1.40
N GLU A 87 -22.50 0.07 -1.95
CA GLU A 87 -21.18 -0.57 -1.81
C GLU A 87 -20.06 0.36 -2.30
N GLN A 88 -20.25 1.00 -3.46
CA GLN A 88 -19.30 1.99 -3.98
C GLN A 88 -19.16 3.20 -3.03
N TRP A 89 -20.27 3.74 -2.54
CA TRP A 89 -20.25 4.85 -1.59
C TRP A 89 -19.54 4.48 -0.28
N GLN A 90 -19.76 3.27 0.23
CA GLN A 90 -19.07 2.81 1.43
C GLN A 90 -17.57 2.69 1.21
N GLU A 91 -17.15 2.14 0.08
CA GLU A 91 -15.72 2.06 -0.25
C GLU A 91 -15.10 3.46 -0.29
N GLU A 92 -15.75 4.42 -0.97
CA GLU A 92 -15.27 5.80 -1.04
C GLU A 92 -15.23 6.51 0.33
N ASN A 93 -16.23 6.33 1.19
CA ASN A 93 -16.23 6.93 2.53
C ASN A 93 -15.23 6.28 3.47
N ARG A 94 -15.08 4.95 3.43
CA ARG A 94 -14.06 4.23 4.21
C ARG A 94 -12.66 4.72 3.84
N VAL A 95 -12.41 4.97 2.56
CA VAL A 95 -11.15 5.57 2.11
C VAL A 95 -10.98 7.00 2.65
N SER A 96 -12.01 7.83 2.60
CA SER A 96 -11.98 9.19 3.15
C SER A 96 -11.76 9.21 4.68
N GLU A 97 -12.41 8.32 5.42
CA GLU A 97 -12.25 8.16 6.86
C GLU A 97 -10.84 7.68 7.21
N THR A 98 -10.31 6.72 6.45
CA THR A 98 -8.95 6.21 6.64
C THR A 98 -7.91 7.32 6.44
N ILE A 99 -8.04 8.13 5.39
CA ILE A 99 -7.15 9.27 5.13
C ILE A 99 -7.28 10.32 6.24
N THR A 100 -8.50 10.62 6.69
CA THR A 100 -8.74 11.60 7.76
C THR A 100 -8.12 11.15 9.08
N SER A 101 -8.30 9.88 9.46
CA SER A 101 -7.70 9.28 10.65
C SER A 101 -6.16 9.23 10.56
N ALA A 102 -5.62 8.95 9.38
CA ALA A 102 -4.19 8.98 9.11
C ALA A 102 -3.60 10.39 9.32
N ILE A 103 -4.24 11.43 8.76
CA ILE A 103 -3.84 12.82 8.96
C ILE A 103 -3.87 13.18 10.45
N GLN A 104 -4.94 12.83 11.15
CA GLN A 104 -5.07 13.10 12.58
C GLN A 104 -3.93 12.42 13.36
N SER A 105 -3.68 11.14 13.10
CA SER A 105 -2.62 10.38 13.78
C SER A 105 -1.22 10.98 13.58
N ILE A 106 -0.93 11.53 12.40
CA ILE A 106 0.35 12.17 12.09
C ILE A 106 0.45 13.56 12.74
N THR A 107 -0.61 14.37 12.64
CA THR A 107 -0.61 15.74 13.16
C THR A 107 -0.61 15.84 14.68
N THR A 108 -1.26 14.88 15.36
CA THR A 108 -1.30 14.85 16.83
C THR A 108 -0.09 14.14 17.45
N ALA A 109 0.76 13.50 16.64
CA ALA A 109 1.98 12.87 17.13
C ALA A 109 3.00 13.93 17.59
N GLU A 110 3.76 13.59 18.63
CA GLU A 110 4.90 14.40 19.06
C GLU A 110 5.91 14.56 17.91
N PRO A 111 6.61 15.70 17.78
CA PRO A 111 7.54 15.95 16.68
C PRO A 111 8.52 14.81 16.40
N ALA A 112 9.10 14.23 17.47
CA ALA A 112 10.01 13.10 17.36
C ALA A 112 9.34 11.83 16.79
N ASP A 113 8.05 11.61 17.02
CA ASP A 113 7.35 10.39 16.61
C ASP A 113 6.62 10.52 15.27
N ARG A 114 6.60 11.70 14.64
CA ARG A 114 5.87 11.94 13.39
C ARG A 114 6.29 11.04 12.23
N PHE A 115 7.59 10.75 12.12
CA PHE A 115 8.10 9.79 11.15
C PHE A 115 7.52 8.39 11.40
N THR A 116 7.61 7.93 12.64
CA THR A 116 7.07 6.63 13.07
C THR A 116 5.55 6.56 12.88
N ALA A 117 4.83 7.65 13.15
CA ALA A 117 3.40 7.76 12.92
C ALA A 117 3.05 7.60 11.43
N LEU A 118 3.80 8.25 10.54
CA LEU A 118 3.63 8.03 9.10
C LEU A 118 3.89 6.58 8.70
N LEU A 119 4.96 5.95 9.23
CA LEU A 119 5.27 4.54 8.96
C LEU A 119 4.19 3.57 9.46
N ARG A 120 3.44 3.93 10.52
CA ARG A 120 2.26 3.17 10.96
C ARG A 120 1.09 3.32 10.00
N VAL A 121 0.89 4.54 9.49
CA VAL A 121 -0.19 4.86 8.53
C VAL A 121 -0.01 4.11 7.21
N ILE A 122 1.22 4.06 6.69
CA ILE A 122 1.52 3.39 5.41
C ILE A 122 1.76 1.88 5.56
N ASP A 123 1.67 1.34 6.77
CA ASP A 123 1.91 -0.07 7.06
C ASP A 123 1.02 -0.98 6.17
N PRO A 124 1.61 -1.94 5.42
CA PRO A 124 0.83 -2.84 4.57
C PRO A 124 -0.08 -3.79 5.36
N ASN A 125 0.09 -3.90 6.67
CA ASN A 125 -0.75 -4.71 7.56
C ASN A 125 -2.02 -3.99 8.06
N GLN A 126 -2.26 -2.72 7.67
CA GLN A 126 -3.50 -2.01 7.98
C GLN A 126 -4.71 -2.62 7.26
N GLN A 127 -5.91 -2.42 7.81
CA GLN A 127 -7.17 -2.90 7.22
C GLN A 127 -8.15 -1.75 6.99
N PRO A 128 -8.29 -1.22 5.76
CA PRO A 128 -7.55 -1.56 4.53
C PRO A 128 -6.16 -0.89 4.46
N PRO A 129 -5.18 -1.48 3.74
CA PRO A 129 -3.89 -0.84 3.50
C PRO A 129 -4.03 0.31 2.48
N LEU A 130 -3.24 1.37 2.66
CA LEU A 130 -3.26 2.50 1.74
C LEU A 130 -2.73 2.12 0.34
N THR A 131 -3.46 2.55 -0.69
CA THR A 131 -3.01 2.48 -2.09
C THR A 131 -2.07 3.64 -2.41
N LEU A 132 -1.33 3.55 -3.53
CA LEU A 132 -0.45 4.65 -3.98
C LEU A 132 -1.23 5.94 -4.24
N GLN A 133 -2.47 5.84 -4.75
CA GLN A 133 -3.33 7.00 -4.97
C GLN A 133 -3.81 7.63 -3.66
N GLN A 134 -4.11 6.81 -2.65
CA GLN A 134 -4.49 7.30 -1.32
C GLN A 134 -3.30 7.93 -0.60
N LEU A 135 -2.10 7.35 -0.74
CA LEU A 135 -0.86 7.94 -0.24
C LEU A 135 -0.56 9.30 -0.90
N ALA A 136 -0.76 9.42 -2.21
CA ALA A 136 -0.66 10.70 -2.92
C ALA A 136 -1.70 11.72 -2.42
N SER A 137 -2.90 11.25 -2.06
CA SER A 137 -3.98 12.07 -1.53
C SER A 137 -3.71 12.52 -0.08
N LEU A 138 -2.96 11.74 0.70
CA LEU A 138 -2.51 12.08 2.05
C LEU A 138 -1.50 13.25 2.08
N ALA A 139 -0.60 13.32 1.09
CA ALA A 139 0.44 14.36 1.03
C ALA A 139 -0.13 15.79 0.90
N LYS A 140 -1.26 15.95 0.20
CA LYS A 140 -1.86 17.28 -0.05
C LYS A 140 -2.39 17.94 1.24
N PRO A 141 -3.24 17.30 2.06
CA PRO A 141 -3.67 17.84 3.35
C PRO A 141 -2.51 18.10 4.32
N LEU A 142 -1.51 17.22 4.38
CA LEU A 142 -0.33 17.43 5.24
C LEU A 142 0.41 18.72 4.86
N LYS A 143 0.59 18.98 3.56
CA LYS A 143 1.17 20.24 3.06
C LYS A 143 0.32 21.46 3.40
N GLN A 144 -1.01 21.35 3.34
CA GLN A 144 -1.91 22.45 3.71
C GLN A 144 -1.87 22.75 5.21
N GLN A 145 -1.83 21.72 6.05
CA GLN A 145 -1.71 21.87 7.50
C GLN A 145 -0.35 22.43 7.91
N ALA A 146 0.73 22.05 7.22
CA ALA A 146 2.05 22.65 7.39
C ALA A 146 2.02 24.18 7.18
N GLN A 147 1.28 24.66 6.17
CA GLN A 147 1.14 26.09 5.87
C GLN A 147 0.27 26.85 6.88
N GLN A 148 -0.61 26.14 7.61
CA GLN A 148 -1.55 26.71 8.58
C GLN A 148 -1.04 26.58 10.03
N ALA A 149 0.01 25.79 10.26
CA ALA A 149 0.56 25.57 11.58
C ALA A 149 1.27 26.84 12.11
N SER A 150 0.90 27.25 13.32
CA SER A 150 1.50 28.41 14.00
C SER A 150 2.91 28.13 14.53
N GLU A 151 3.24 26.86 14.79
CA GLU A 151 4.54 26.43 15.31
C GLU A 151 5.51 26.10 14.17
N SER A 152 6.71 26.70 14.21
CA SER A 152 7.73 26.57 13.15
C SER A 152 8.20 25.12 12.94
N ASP A 153 8.38 24.36 14.02
CA ASP A 153 8.90 22.99 13.95
C ASP A 153 7.82 22.04 13.39
N THR A 154 6.56 22.22 13.83
CA THR A 154 5.41 21.48 13.31
C THR A 154 5.14 21.76 11.84
N ALA A 155 5.25 23.02 11.41
CA ALA A 155 5.15 23.38 10.00
C ALA A 155 6.25 22.70 9.16
N THR A 156 7.48 22.68 9.68
CA THR A 156 8.64 22.11 8.98
C THR A 156 8.51 20.60 8.82
N ASP A 157 8.21 19.87 9.90
CA ASP A 157 8.08 18.41 9.86
C ASP A 157 6.96 17.96 8.91
N LEU A 158 5.76 18.56 9.03
CA LEU A 158 4.64 18.21 8.17
C LEU A 158 4.92 18.54 6.69
N GLY A 159 5.66 19.62 6.44
CA GLY A 159 6.16 19.97 5.12
C GLY A 159 7.11 18.92 4.56
N GLN A 160 8.11 18.50 5.35
CA GLN A 160 9.08 17.47 4.97
C GLN A 160 8.43 16.09 4.77
N LEU A 161 7.46 15.71 5.59
CA LEU A 161 6.68 14.48 5.39
C LEU A 161 5.93 14.51 4.05
N ALA A 162 5.22 15.60 3.75
CA ALA A 162 4.47 15.75 2.52
C ALA A 162 5.37 15.77 1.27
N ALA A 163 6.52 16.45 1.37
CA ALA A 163 7.53 16.50 0.32
C ALA A 163 8.12 15.10 0.07
N GLY A 164 8.51 14.38 1.12
CA GLY A 164 9.09 13.04 1.03
C GLY A 164 8.12 12.00 0.46
N ILE A 165 6.83 12.06 0.81
CA ILE A 165 5.81 11.20 0.18
C ILE A 165 5.73 11.47 -1.31
N THR A 166 5.71 12.74 -1.71
CA THR A 166 5.62 13.15 -3.11
C THR A 166 6.86 12.72 -3.90
N ALA A 167 8.06 12.93 -3.33
CA ALA A 167 9.33 12.52 -3.91
C ALA A 167 9.42 11.00 -4.06
N GLY A 168 9.07 10.25 -3.02
CA GLY A 168 9.06 8.78 -3.03
C GLY A 168 8.11 8.19 -4.09
N LEU A 169 6.92 8.78 -4.25
CA LEU A 169 5.99 8.37 -5.32
C LEU A 169 6.53 8.69 -6.72
N ALA A 170 7.18 9.85 -6.90
CA ALA A 170 7.80 10.22 -8.18
C ALA A 170 9.02 9.35 -8.51
N SER A 171 9.80 8.95 -7.50
CA SER A 171 10.91 8.01 -7.63
C SER A 171 10.40 6.58 -7.93
N TRP A 172 9.30 6.16 -7.30
CA TRP A 172 8.65 4.89 -7.62
C TRP A 172 8.18 4.82 -9.08
N GLN A 173 7.53 5.86 -9.60
CA GLN A 173 7.10 5.91 -11.00
C GLN A 173 8.24 5.68 -12.00
N ARG A 174 9.46 6.13 -11.66
CA ARG A 174 10.66 5.89 -12.47
C ARG A 174 11.22 4.48 -12.32
N LEU A 175 10.99 3.84 -11.17
CA LEU A 175 11.51 2.51 -10.84
C LEU A 175 10.57 1.38 -11.26
N GLU A 176 9.27 1.63 -11.35
CA GLU A 176 8.23 0.63 -11.61
C GLU A 176 8.53 -0.18 -12.89
N ASP A 177 8.87 0.49 -13.98
CA ASP A 177 9.24 -0.16 -15.26
C ASP A 177 10.52 -1.01 -15.15
N TYR A 178 11.38 -0.71 -14.18
CA TYR A 178 12.65 -1.41 -13.95
C TYR A 178 12.60 -2.40 -12.79
N LEU A 179 11.42 -2.62 -12.19
CA LEU A 179 11.24 -3.47 -11.02
C LEU A 179 11.78 -4.89 -11.21
N VAL A 180 11.57 -5.47 -12.41
CA VAL A 180 11.99 -6.83 -12.75
C VAL A 180 12.84 -6.90 -14.03
N SER A 181 13.08 -5.77 -14.68
CA SER A 181 13.88 -5.69 -15.92
C SER A 181 15.27 -6.35 -15.78
N TRP A 182 15.89 -6.20 -14.62
CA TRP A 182 17.18 -6.80 -14.27
C TRP A 182 17.18 -8.33 -14.32
N ILE A 183 16.04 -9.01 -14.14
CA ILE A 183 15.94 -10.48 -14.26
C ILE A 183 16.22 -10.89 -15.71
N TYR A 184 15.74 -10.11 -16.67
CA TYR A 184 15.85 -10.41 -18.09
C TYR A 184 17.17 -9.94 -18.69
N ASP A 185 17.69 -8.80 -18.22
CA ASP A 185 18.98 -8.26 -18.68
C ASP A 185 20.17 -9.13 -18.25
N GLN A 186 20.04 -9.91 -17.18
CA GLN A 186 21.07 -10.88 -16.75
C GLN A 186 21.27 -12.03 -17.76
N SER A 187 20.22 -12.44 -18.48
CA SER A 187 20.30 -13.48 -19.52
C SER A 187 21.02 -13.02 -20.80
N ARG A 188 21.07 -11.70 -21.02
CA ARG A 188 21.82 -11.06 -22.10
C ARG A 188 23.22 -10.72 -21.61
N GLY A 189 24.00 -11.76 -21.30
CA GLY A 189 25.39 -11.60 -20.88
C GLY A 189 26.12 -10.57 -21.76
N SER A 190 26.86 -9.66 -21.12
CA SER A 190 27.76 -8.77 -21.85
C SER A 190 28.71 -9.64 -22.67
N LEU A 191 28.48 -9.70 -23.99
CA LEU A 191 29.35 -10.34 -24.97
C LEU A 191 30.68 -9.55 -25.17
N GLY A 192 31.18 -8.93 -24.10
CA GLY A 192 32.41 -8.16 -24.04
C GLY A 192 33.00 -8.21 -22.64
N PHE A 193 34.33 -8.24 -22.55
CA PHE A 193 35.14 -8.31 -21.32
C PHE A 193 35.08 -7.03 -20.45
N GLU A 194 34.07 -6.18 -20.63
CA GLU A 194 33.94 -4.85 -19.97
C GLU A 194 32.80 -4.78 -18.95
N GLY A 195 32.16 -5.90 -18.59
CA GLY A 195 31.17 -5.90 -17.51
C GLY A 195 31.85 -5.89 -16.14
N THR A 196 31.94 -4.74 -15.47
CA THR A 196 32.33 -4.71 -14.05
C THR A 196 31.28 -5.46 -13.21
N PRO A 197 31.68 -6.21 -12.15
CA PRO A 197 30.76 -6.90 -11.23
C PRO A 197 29.66 -5.99 -10.66
N GLU A 198 29.92 -4.69 -10.61
CA GLU A 198 29.09 -3.59 -10.13
C GLU A 198 27.73 -3.45 -10.86
N GLN A 199 27.54 -4.11 -12.00
CA GLN A 199 26.31 -4.02 -12.80
C GLN A 199 25.37 -5.23 -12.65
N ARG A 200 25.74 -6.24 -11.86
CA ARG A 200 24.92 -7.45 -11.69
C ARG A 200 23.97 -7.30 -10.50
N GLY A 201 22.71 -6.95 -10.77
CA GLY A 201 21.63 -7.00 -9.77
C GLY A 201 20.69 -5.79 -9.78
N PRO A 202 19.59 -5.85 -9.00
CA PRO A 202 18.59 -4.80 -8.97
C PRO A 202 19.10 -3.46 -8.41
N TRP A 203 19.94 -3.50 -7.37
CA TRP A 203 20.35 -2.31 -6.62
C TRP A 203 21.13 -1.30 -7.48
N GLY A 204 22.10 -1.76 -8.27
CA GLY A 204 22.89 -0.89 -9.14
C GLY A 204 22.07 -0.29 -10.29
N LEU A 205 21.07 -1.03 -10.78
CA LEU A 205 20.12 -0.53 -11.77
C LEU A 205 19.23 0.56 -11.18
N TRP A 206 18.63 0.31 -10.02
CA TRP A 206 17.74 1.26 -9.35
C TRP A 206 18.46 2.51 -8.87
N ALA A 207 19.72 2.40 -8.44
CA ALA A 207 20.57 3.55 -8.09
C ALA A 207 20.73 4.56 -9.23
N LYS A 208 20.70 4.11 -10.48
CA LYS A 208 20.80 4.98 -11.67
C LYS A 208 19.48 5.65 -12.05
N LYS A 209 18.36 5.25 -11.44
CA LYS A 209 17.00 5.72 -11.76
C LYS A 209 16.41 6.65 -10.72
N VAL A 210 17.02 6.72 -9.53
CA VAL A 210 16.63 7.65 -8.47
C VAL A 210 17.57 8.87 -8.50
N ASP A 211 16.98 10.06 -8.46
CA ASP A 211 17.73 11.33 -8.47
C ASP A 211 18.10 11.81 -7.06
N SER A 212 17.49 11.23 -6.03
CA SER A 212 17.67 11.65 -4.65
C SER A 212 18.92 11.03 -4.01
N PRO A 213 19.76 11.83 -3.31
CA PRO A 213 21.04 11.38 -2.78
C PRO A 213 20.96 10.19 -1.80
N LEU A 214 19.96 10.20 -0.90
CA LEU A 214 19.84 9.16 0.13
C LEU A 214 19.49 7.78 -0.48
N PRO A 215 18.38 7.61 -1.23
CA PRO A 215 18.10 6.31 -1.86
C PRO A 215 19.19 5.88 -2.83
N GLN A 216 19.75 6.82 -3.60
CA GLN A 216 20.82 6.51 -4.55
C GLN A 216 22.07 5.96 -3.84
N SER A 217 22.54 6.63 -2.78
CA SER A 217 23.71 6.17 -2.01
C SER A 217 23.46 4.82 -1.35
N LEU A 218 22.28 4.58 -0.77
CA LEU A 218 21.94 3.30 -0.17
C LEU A 218 21.96 2.17 -1.22
N PHE A 219 21.37 2.41 -2.39
CA PHE A 219 21.34 1.41 -3.47
C PHE A 219 22.74 1.13 -4.02
N GLN A 220 23.63 2.12 -4.08
CA GLN A 220 25.04 1.92 -4.44
C GLN A 220 25.76 1.08 -3.37
N THR A 221 25.59 1.41 -2.09
CA THR A 221 26.14 0.63 -0.96
C THR A 221 25.71 -0.83 -1.03
N LEU A 222 24.41 -1.07 -1.31
CA LEU A 222 23.86 -2.42 -1.49
C LEU A 222 24.40 -3.13 -2.74
N ALA A 223 24.57 -2.43 -3.85
CA ALA A 223 25.12 -3.00 -5.09
C ALA A 223 26.59 -3.42 -4.93
N LEU A 224 27.36 -2.64 -4.17
CA LEU A 224 28.78 -2.86 -3.93
C LEU A 224 29.07 -3.72 -2.69
N ASN A 225 28.03 -4.19 -1.97
CA ASN A 225 28.14 -4.90 -0.69
C ASN A 225 29.05 -4.17 0.32
N GLN A 226 29.00 -2.84 0.33
CA GLN A 226 29.77 -1.98 1.21
C GLN A 226 29.20 -1.97 2.64
N SER A 227 30.02 -1.52 3.59
CA SER A 227 29.63 -1.45 5.00
C SER A 227 28.55 -0.39 5.23
N PHE A 228 27.47 -0.78 5.92
CA PHE A 228 26.42 0.15 6.34
C PHE A 228 26.93 1.18 7.36
N HIS A 229 27.96 0.83 8.15
CA HIS A 229 28.56 1.75 9.11
C HIS A 229 29.32 2.87 8.38
N GLU A 230 30.16 2.53 7.40
CA GLU A 230 30.88 3.51 6.57
C GLU A 230 29.90 4.39 5.79
N TRP A 231 28.84 3.79 5.25
CA TRP A 231 27.79 4.54 4.57
C TRP A 231 27.15 5.58 5.49
N ALA A 232 26.77 5.23 6.72
CA ALA A 232 26.15 6.19 7.63
C ALA A 232 27.08 7.31 8.07
N ASP A 233 28.38 7.04 8.25
CA ASP A 233 29.37 8.08 8.55
C ASP A 233 29.49 9.12 7.41
N THR A 234 29.19 8.72 6.18
CA THR A 234 29.17 9.61 5.01
C THR A 234 27.85 10.37 4.82
N GLN A 235 26.82 10.08 5.61
CA GLN A 235 25.53 10.75 5.54
C GLN A 235 25.46 11.91 6.56
N PRO A 236 25.69 13.18 6.17
CA PRO A 236 25.45 14.30 7.07
C PRO A 236 23.95 14.37 7.40
N SER A 237 23.63 14.45 8.70
CA SER A 237 22.27 14.53 9.29
C SER A 237 21.15 14.77 8.27
N LEU A 238 20.62 13.69 7.70
CA LEU A 238 19.69 13.79 6.59
C LEU A 238 18.31 14.23 7.05
N GLU A 239 17.72 15.13 6.28
CA GLU A 239 16.38 15.66 6.52
C GLU A 239 15.31 14.56 6.52
N LEU A 240 14.22 14.80 7.25
CA LEU A 240 13.11 13.87 7.36
C LEU A 240 12.50 13.52 5.99
N GLU A 241 12.49 14.49 5.07
CA GLU A 241 12.02 14.31 3.69
C GLU A 241 12.70 13.13 2.98
N ALA A 242 14.03 13.05 3.05
CA ALA A 242 14.80 12.02 2.38
C ALA A 242 14.50 10.62 2.95
N TRP A 243 14.32 10.52 4.27
CA TRP A 243 13.95 9.27 4.94
C TRP A 243 12.54 8.79 4.58
N VAL A 244 11.60 9.72 4.46
CA VAL A 244 10.25 9.40 4.00
C VAL A 244 10.25 8.94 2.56
N GLU A 245 11.00 9.62 1.67
CA GLU A 245 11.18 9.17 0.29
C GLU A 245 11.75 7.74 0.25
N LEU A 246 12.82 7.48 1.00
CA LEU A 246 13.45 6.16 1.05
C LEU A 246 12.46 5.09 1.54
N ALA A 247 11.68 5.39 2.57
CA ALA A 247 10.68 4.47 3.11
C ALA A 247 9.62 4.09 2.08
N VAL A 248 9.08 5.09 1.36
CA VAL A 248 8.09 4.87 0.30
C VAL A 248 8.69 4.01 -0.83
N ILE A 249 9.90 4.32 -1.29
CA ILE A 249 10.56 3.57 -2.37
C ILE A 249 10.79 2.10 -1.96
N LEU A 250 11.41 1.86 -0.80
CA LEU A 250 11.71 0.51 -0.33
C LEU A 250 10.44 -0.31 -0.14
N GLN A 251 9.39 0.28 0.40
CA GLN A 251 8.11 -0.40 0.57
C GLN A 251 7.47 -0.75 -0.79
N CYS A 252 7.52 0.16 -1.77
CA CYS A 252 6.98 -0.11 -3.10
C CYS A 252 7.78 -1.20 -3.83
N LEU A 253 9.11 -1.17 -3.76
CA LEU A 253 9.97 -2.21 -4.33
C LEU A 253 9.68 -3.58 -3.72
N GLN A 254 9.63 -3.67 -2.38
CA GLN A 254 9.33 -4.91 -1.67
C GLN A 254 7.96 -5.46 -2.08
N ARG A 255 6.91 -4.64 -2.02
CA ARG A 255 5.53 -5.04 -2.36
C ARG A 255 5.42 -5.42 -3.84
N GLY A 256 6.05 -4.65 -4.72
CA GLY A 256 6.07 -4.91 -6.16
C GLY A 256 6.71 -6.25 -6.48
N LEU A 257 7.90 -6.51 -5.91
CA LEU A 257 8.63 -7.77 -6.10
C LEU A 257 7.83 -8.96 -5.57
N VAL A 258 7.34 -8.90 -4.32
CA VAL A 258 6.54 -9.99 -3.74
C VAL A 258 5.29 -10.26 -4.58
N ASN A 259 4.56 -9.22 -4.99
CA ASN A 259 3.38 -9.38 -5.84
C ASN A 259 3.71 -9.99 -7.21
N TRP A 260 4.89 -9.71 -7.76
CA TRP A 260 5.33 -10.30 -9.02
C TRP A 260 5.72 -11.77 -8.85
N PHE A 261 6.51 -12.08 -7.81
CA PHE A 261 6.94 -13.45 -7.49
C PHE A 261 5.76 -14.36 -7.13
N ASP A 262 4.80 -13.88 -6.32
CA ASP A 262 3.60 -14.62 -5.93
C ASP A 262 2.70 -14.94 -7.14
N LYS A 263 2.76 -14.14 -8.21
CA LYS A 263 1.98 -14.33 -9.45
C LYS A 263 2.69 -15.21 -10.48
N MET A 264 3.90 -15.71 -10.22
CA MET A 264 4.60 -16.58 -11.17
C MET A 264 3.86 -17.93 -11.31
N VAL A 265 3.04 -18.05 -12.36
CA VAL A 265 2.15 -19.19 -12.64
C VAL A 265 2.92 -20.49 -12.92
N TYR A 266 4.13 -20.40 -13.45
CA TYR A 266 4.87 -21.56 -13.97
C TYR A 266 5.69 -22.30 -12.91
N ASP A 267 5.98 -21.69 -11.76
CA ASP A 267 6.63 -22.37 -10.63
C ASP A 267 6.29 -21.69 -9.30
N SER A 268 5.20 -22.15 -8.68
CA SER A 268 4.71 -21.63 -7.40
C SER A 268 5.70 -21.84 -6.25
N LYS A 269 6.58 -22.86 -6.32
CA LYS A 269 7.61 -23.10 -5.31
C LYS A 269 8.76 -22.12 -5.45
N MET A 270 9.18 -21.81 -6.67
CA MET A 270 10.20 -20.80 -6.92
C MET A 270 9.68 -19.38 -6.63
N GLY A 271 8.44 -19.07 -7.01
CA GLY A 271 7.78 -17.82 -6.62
C GLY A 271 7.78 -17.63 -5.11
N ALA A 272 7.33 -18.64 -4.34
CA ALA A 272 7.34 -18.60 -2.89
C ALA A 272 8.76 -18.39 -2.30
N LYS A 273 9.79 -19.07 -2.83
CA LYS A 273 11.19 -18.89 -2.39
C LYS A 273 11.67 -17.46 -2.61
N LEU A 274 11.40 -16.87 -3.78
CA LEU A 274 11.80 -15.50 -4.11
C LEU A 274 11.04 -14.47 -3.27
N SER A 275 9.75 -14.69 -3.00
CA SER A 275 8.97 -13.88 -2.07
C SER A 275 9.54 -13.95 -0.65
N ILE A 276 9.86 -15.15 -0.14
CA ILE A 276 10.51 -15.33 1.17
C ILE A 276 11.83 -14.54 1.22
N SER A 277 12.71 -14.73 0.23
CA SER A 277 13.98 -14.01 0.16
C SER A 277 13.78 -12.49 0.14
N THR A 278 12.78 -12.00 -0.59
CA THR A 278 12.43 -10.57 -0.63
C THR A 278 12.04 -10.04 0.74
N PHE A 279 11.14 -10.73 1.46
CA PHE A 279 10.77 -10.34 2.83
C PHE A 279 11.99 -10.26 3.75
N ILE A 280 12.84 -11.28 3.74
CA ILE A 280 14.01 -11.35 4.62
C ILE A 280 15.05 -10.28 4.27
N VAL A 281 15.37 -10.10 2.99
CA VAL A 281 16.36 -9.09 2.57
C VAL A 281 15.92 -7.68 2.98
N PHE A 282 14.66 -7.32 2.72
CA PHE A 282 14.17 -6.00 3.12
C PHE A 282 14.10 -5.84 4.65
N ALA A 283 13.70 -6.87 5.41
CA ALA A 283 13.77 -6.85 6.87
C ALA A 283 15.21 -6.66 7.40
N VAL A 284 16.19 -7.30 6.76
CA VAL A 284 17.61 -7.14 7.09
C VAL A 284 18.09 -5.72 6.77
N ILE A 285 17.71 -5.14 5.63
CA ILE A 285 18.05 -3.75 5.28
C ILE A 285 17.52 -2.81 6.37
N TRP A 286 16.24 -2.91 6.72
CA TRP A 286 15.63 -2.07 7.75
C TRP A 286 16.24 -2.25 9.14
N SER A 287 16.60 -3.47 9.53
CA SER A 287 17.28 -3.72 10.81
C SER A 287 18.71 -3.18 10.84
N ARG A 288 19.45 -3.27 9.72
CA ARG A 288 20.78 -2.66 9.59
C ARG A 288 20.70 -1.13 9.67
N LEU A 289 19.75 -0.52 8.97
CA LEU A 289 19.50 0.93 9.06
C LEU A 289 19.20 1.35 10.50
N ALA A 290 18.30 0.64 11.18
CA ALA A 290 17.99 0.91 12.59
C ALA A 290 19.23 0.81 13.50
N ASN A 291 20.04 -0.23 13.32
CA ASN A 291 21.24 -0.45 14.14
C ASN A 291 22.29 0.65 13.94
N VAL A 292 22.56 1.03 12.69
CA VAL A 292 23.59 2.04 12.40
C VAL A 292 23.13 3.43 12.83
N LEU A 293 21.85 3.77 12.66
CA LEU A 293 21.29 5.02 13.15
C LEU A 293 21.32 5.09 14.68
N ASN A 294 21.02 4.01 15.39
CA ASN A 294 21.13 3.95 16.85
C ASN A 294 22.57 4.15 17.36
N GLN A 295 23.58 3.74 16.58
CA GLN A 295 24.99 3.89 16.96
C GLN A 295 25.55 5.29 16.63
N THR A 296 25.01 5.95 15.61
CA THR A 296 25.42 7.28 15.15
C THR A 296 24.58 8.41 15.78
N ALA A 297 23.51 8.08 16.52
CA ALA A 297 22.59 9.05 17.13
C ALA A 297 23.22 9.86 18.26
N ILE A 298 23.89 10.95 17.89
CA ILE A 298 24.29 12.06 18.77
C ILE A 298 23.13 13.07 18.93
N SER A 299 22.03 12.91 18.18
CA SER A 299 20.85 13.81 18.20
C SER A 299 19.53 13.06 18.46
N SER A 300 18.55 13.76 19.06
CA SER A 300 17.21 13.24 19.40
C SER A 300 16.43 12.70 18.20
N ASN A 301 16.65 13.24 17.00
CA ASN A 301 15.97 12.81 15.77
C ASN A 301 16.54 11.49 15.22
N GLY A 302 17.81 11.16 15.49
CA GLY A 302 18.42 9.89 15.06
C GLY A 302 17.75 8.68 15.69
N ASN A 303 17.42 8.76 16.99
CA ASN A 303 16.73 7.69 17.71
C ASN A 303 15.30 7.48 17.19
N ALA A 304 14.58 8.55 16.86
CA ALA A 304 13.25 8.48 16.28
C ALA A 304 13.24 7.75 14.93
N ILE A 305 14.17 8.10 14.03
CA ILE A 305 14.28 7.46 12.72
C ILE A 305 14.72 6.01 12.86
N ALA A 306 15.64 5.71 13.78
CA ALA A 306 16.06 4.33 14.07
C ALA A 306 14.90 3.46 14.56
N ASN A 307 14.07 3.99 15.47
CA ASN A 307 12.85 3.32 15.95
C ASN A 307 11.86 3.09 14.79
N GLY A 308 11.68 4.08 13.92
CA GLY A 308 10.87 3.94 12.70
C GLY A 308 11.39 2.82 11.79
N CYS A 309 12.70 2.77 11.52
CA CYS A 309 13.33 1.72 10.72
C CYS A 309 13.11 0.32 11.33
N PHE A 310 13.29 0.19 12.65
CA PHE A 310 13.04 -1.07 13.34
C PHE A 310 11.55 -1.46 13.29
N GLN A 311 10.63 -0.51 13.40
CA GLN A 311 9.21 -0.75 13.25
C GLN A 311 8.89 -1.32 11.86
N VAL A 312 9.46 -0.77 10.78
CA VAL A 312 9.24 -1.30 9.42
C VAL A 312 9.75 -2.73 9.28
N CYS A 313 10.92 -3.05 9.88
CA CYS A 313 11.39 -4.43 9.94
C CYS A 313 10.34 -5.37 10.55
N LEU A 314 9.77 -5.00 11.70
CA LEU A 314 8.72 -5.80 12.35
C LEU A 314 7.45 -5.92 11.51
N GLN A 315 7.05 -4.85 10.81
CA GLN A 315 5.89 -4.84 9.91
C GLN A 315 6.09 -5.82 8.75
N ILE A 316 7.28 -5.84 8.15
CA ILE A 316 7.65 -6.77 7.07
C ILE A 316 7.58 -8.22 7.58
N LEU A 317 8.14 -8.51 8.75
CA LEU A 317 8.11 -9.84 9.36
C LEU A 317 6.68 -10.29 9.71
N ARG A 318 5.83 -9.35 10.16
CA ARG A 318 4.41 -9.62 10.40
C ARG A 318 3.68 -9.96 9.10
N THR A 319 3.89 -9.19 8.04
CA THR A 319 3.30 -9.49 6.72
C THR A 319 3.78 -10.85 6.21
N PHE A 320 5.05 -11.17 6.41
CA PHE A 320 5.63 -12.46 6.03
C PHE A 320 4.97 -13.63 6.79
N ALA A 321 4.77 -13.49 8.11
CA ALA A 321 4.15 -14.51 8.94
C ALA A 321 2.68 -14.82 8.60
N GLN A 322 2.02 -13.93 7.83
CA GLN A 322 0.64 -14.10 7.37
C GLN A 322 0.54 -14.80 6.00
N ARG A 323 1.66 -15.16 5.36
CA ARG A 323 1.68 -15.78 4.03
C ARG A 323 1.41 -17.28 4.09
N ASP A 324 0.77 -17.82 3.06
CA ASP A 324 0.41 -19.25 2.97
C ASP A 324 1.62 -20.20 3.00
N TYR A 325 2.80 -19.71 2.63
CA TYR A 325 4.06 -20.46 2.67
C TYR A 325 4.83 -20.31 4.00
N PHE A 326 4.19 -19.76 5.04
CA PHE A 326 4.69 -19.72 6.42
C PHE A 326 4.01 -20.81 7.28
N PRO A 327 4.69 -21.45 8.26
CA PRO A 327 6.10 -21.27 8.65
C PRO A 327 7.08 -21.96 7.70
N LEU A 328 8.36 -21.57 7.80
CA LEU A 328 9.46 -22.14 7.02
C LEU A 328 9.68 -23.62 7.38
N TYR A 329 9.02 -24.54 6.69
CA TYR A 329 9.26 -25.97 6.87
C TYR A 329 10.47 -26.43 6.03
N GLY A 330 11.57 -26.77 6.72
CA GLY A 330 12.73 -27.47 6.18
C GLY A 330 13.87 -26.58 5.66
N GLY A 331 15.10 -26.75 6.18
CA GLY A 331 16.38 -26.37 5.56
C GLY A 331 16.69 -24.89 5.23
N VAL A 332 15.68 -24.01 5.12
CA VAL A 332 15.83 -22.62 4.66
C VAL A 332 16.74 -21.79 5.60
N PHE A 333 16.93 -22.23 6.85
CA PHE A 333 17.80 -21.57 7.82
C PHE A 333 19.31 -21.73 7.58
N ALA A 334 19.75 -22.69 6.76
CA ALA A 334 21.19 -22.93 6.55
C ALA A 334 21.84 -21.96 5.53
N ASN A 335 21.07 -21.14 4.81
CA ASN A 335 21.53 -20.38 3.65
C ASN A 335 21.48 -18.84 3.81
N PHE A 336 21.41 -18.33 5.04
CA PHE A 336 21.20 -16.90 5.32
C PHE A 336 22.45 -16.00 5.27
N SER A 337 23.58 -16.48 4.74
CA SER A 337 24.81 -15.67 4.60
C SER A 337 25.00 -15.13 3.18
N GLY A 338 24.69 -13.84 2.99
CA GLY A 338 25.41 -12.93 2.09
C GLY A 338 25.06 -12.88 0.62
N ASN A 339 24.78 -14.00 -0.07
CA ASN A 339 24.76 -14.02 -1.55
C ASN A 339 23.46 -14.53 -2.20
N TYR A 340 22.38 -14.72 -1.43
CA TYR A 340 21.29 -15.59 -1.87
C TYR A 340 20.35 -15.05 -2.96
N LEU A 341 20.18 -13.74 -3.16
CA LEU A 341 19.41 -13.28 -4.33
C LEU A 341 20.15 -13.70 -5.61
N GLN A 342 21.46 -13.46 -5.65
CA GLN A 342 22.31 -13.83 -6.78
C GLN A 342 22.46 -15.35 -6.92
N ASP A 343 22.58 -16.10 -5.82
CA ASP A 343 22.69 -17.58 -5.88
C ASP A 343 21.35 -18.27 -6.20
N ALA A 344 20.22 -17.74 -5.71
CA ALA A 344 18.89 -18.21 -6.10
C ALA A 344 18.56 -17.89 -7.57
N LEU A 345 19.07 -16.76 -8.10
CA LEU A 345 19.02 -16.43 -9.52
C LEU A 345 19.98 -17.28 -10.35
N ASN A 346 21.20 -17.55 -9.85
CA ASN A 346 22.17 -18.43 -10.52
C ASN A 346 21.64 -19.87 -10.63
N TYR A 347 20.93 -20.36 -9.62
CA TYR A 347 20.26 -21.68 -9.65
C TYR A 347 19.10 -21.74 -10.65
N LEU A 348 18.50 -20.59 -10.99
CA LEU A 348 17.47 -20.45 -12.03
C LEU A 348 18.02 -20.38 -13.45
N ASP A 349 19.32 -20.12 -13.61
CA ASP A 349 20.03 -20.12 -14.90
C ASP A 349 20.42 -21.53 -15.37
N GLU A 350 20.33 -22.52 -14.49
CA GLU A 350 20.79 -23.90 -14.73
C GLU A 350 19.87 -24.72 -15.67
N PRO A 351 18.53 -24.53 -15.70
CA PRO A 351 17.64 -25.21 -16.66
C PRO A 351 17.60 -24.58 -18.06
N LEU A 352 18.28 -23.45 -18.30
CA LEU A 352 18.30 -22.75 -19.59
C LEU A 352 19.60 -22.98 -20.39
N ARG A 353 20.53 -23.79 -19.85
CA ARG A 353 21.83 -24.11 -20.47
C ARG A 353 21.97 -25.56 -20.95
N GLN A 354 20.90 -26.35 -20.88
CA GLN A 354 20.76 -27.64 -21.55
C GLN A 354 19.62 -27.55 -22.56
#